data_AF-A0A968Q6C4-F1
#
_entry.id   AF-A0A968Q6C4-F1
#
_cell.length_a   1.000
_cell.length_b   1.000
_cell.length_c   1.000
_cell.angle_alpha   90.00
_cell.angle_beta   90.00
_cell.angle_gamma   90.00
#
_symmetry.space_group_name_H-M   'P 1'
#
loop_
_entity.id
_entity.type
_entity.pdbx_description
1 polymer ?
#
loop_
_entity_poly.entity_id
_entity_poly.type
_entity_poly.pdbx_seq_one_letter_code
_entity_poly.pdbx_strand_id
1 'polypeptide(L)'
;VSIPNLLTPEELEQLYQGLAKAEFVDGQLTAGWHAKLVKHNRQATKTEATAILQQVIHQALGRHPLFQAVVRPKLIHSILFSRYGVDMVYGRHIDNVYMGGASLLCSDVSWTVFLSEPDT
;
A
#
# COMPACT_ATOMS: atom_id res chain seq x y z
N VAL A 1 -0.66 -15.98 -2.88
CA VAL A 1 -1.49 -15.95 -4.12
C VAL A 1 -1.05 -14.75 -4.94
N SER A 2 -0.91 -14.90 -6.26
CA SER A 2 -0.64 -13.77 -7.16
C SER A 2 -1.90 -13.42 -7.94
N ILE A 3 -2.15 -12.13 -8.14
CA ILE A 3 -3.29 -11.60 -8.88
C ILE A 3 -2.72 -10.71 -10.01
N PRO A 4 -2.53 -11.26 -11.22
CA PRO A 4 -1.97 -10.50 -12.33
C PRO A 4 -2.97 -9.48 -12.86
N ASN A 5 -2.46 -8.41 -13.48
CA ASN A 5 -3.27 -7.41 -14.21
C ASN A 5 -4.39 -6.79 -13.36
N LEU A 6 -4.12 -6.54 -12.08
CA LEU A 6 -5.08 -5.88 -11.19
C LEU A 6 -5.46 -4.49 -11.69
N LEU A 7 -4.46 -3.71 -12.11
CA LEU A 7 -4.60 -2.36 -12.63
C LEU A 7 -4.59 -2.37 -14.17
N THR A 8 -5.39 -1.51 -14.79
CA THR A 8 -5.26 -1.25 -16.24
C THR A 8 -4.06 -0.33 -16.52
N PRO A 9 -3.57 -0.27 -17.76
CA PRO A 9 -2.51 0.67 -18.13
C PRO A 9 -2.86 2.13 -17.82
N GLU A 10 -4.12 2.52 -18.02
CA GLU A 10 -4.60 3.89 -17.76
C GLU A 10 -4.63 4.21 -16.27
N GLU A 11 -5.09 3.26 -15.44
CA GLU A 11 -5.06 3.39 -13.97
C GLU A 11 -3.62 3.50 -13.46
N LEU A 12 -2.69 2.71 -14.03
CA LEU A 12 -1.26 2.76 -13.67
C LEU A 12 -0.63 4.11 -14.06
N GLU A 13 -0.90 4.61 -15.26
CA GLU A 13 -0.46 5.94 -15.72
C GLU A 13 -0.99 7.05 -14.81
N GLN A 14 -2.27 6.99 -14.43
CA GLN A 14 -2.87 7.93 -13.48
C GLN A 14 -2.16 7.91 -12.12
N LEU A 15 -1.85 6.71 -11.60
CA LEU A 15 -1.12 6.55 -10.35
C LEU A 15 0.29 7.14 -10.46
N TYR A 16 1.00 6.91 -11.57
CA TYR A 16 2.33 7.49 -11.79
C TYR A 16 2.30 9.02 -11.80
N GLN A 17 1.43 9.62 -12.59
CA GLN A 17 1.34 11.07 -12.69
C GLN A 17 0.95 11.72 -11.36
N GLY A 18 0.06 11.07 -10.59
CA GLY A 18 -0.32 11.53 -9.26
C GLY A 18 0.82 11.40 -8.24
N LEU A 19 1.46 10.24 -8.17
CA LEU A 19 2.54 9.96 -7.22
C LEU A 19 3.84 10.70 -7.55
N ALA A 20 4.05 11.11 -8.79
CA ALA A 20 5.16 11.99 -9.16
C ALA A 20 5.06 13.37 -8.48
N LYS A 21 3.85 13.83 -8.18
CA LYS A 21 3.56 15.12 -7.52
C LYS A 21 3.37 14.99 -6.01
N ALA A 22 3.24 13.77 -5.50
CA ALA A 22 3.04 13.53 -4.08
C ALA A 22 4.34 13.74 -3.29
N GLU A 23 4.20 14.30 -2.08
CA GLU A 23 5.31 14.39 -1.14
C GLU A 23 5.55 13.02 -0.49
N PHE A 24 6.81 12.60 -0.43
CA PHE A 24 7.24 11.35 0.21
C PHE A 24 8.14 11.66 1.40
N VAL A 25 7.71 11.25 2.59
CA VAL A 25 8.43 11.42 3.86
C VAL A 25 9.03 10.11 4.34
N ASP A 26 9.89 10.16 5.36
CA ASP A 26 10.47 8.94 5.98
C ASP A 26 9.36 8.02 6.51
N GLY A 27 9.34 6.78 6.02
CA GLY A 27 8.33 5.80 6.41
C GLY A 27 8.48 5.27 7.84
N GLN A 28 9.57 5.55 8.54
CA GLN A 28 9.70 5.30 9.98
C GLN A 28 8.64 6.04 10.81
N LEU A 29 8.08 7.13 10.29
CA LEU A 29 7.05 7.91 10.96
C LEU A 29 5.69 7.19 11.04
N THR A 30 5.47 6.16 10.21
CA THR A 30 4.20 5.44 10.10
C THR A 30 4.27 3.99 10.58
N ALA A 31 5.43 3.54 11.05
CA ALA A 31 5.62 2.17 11.52
C ALA A 31 5.29 2.01 13.00
N GLY A 32 4.73 0.85 13.36
CA GLY A 32 4.67 0.41 14.75
C GLY A 32 6.09 0.24 15.34
N TRP A 33 6.19 0.24 16.67
CA TRP A 33 7.48 0.33 17.38
C TRP A 33 8.51 -0.74 16.95
N HIS A 34 8.10 -2.00 16.78
CA HIS A 34 8.98 -3.08 16.32
C HIS A 34 9.39 -2.95 14.84
N ALA A 35 8.48 -2.50 13.98
CA ALA A 35 8.71 -2.33 12.55
C ALA A 35 9.64 -1.14 12.24
N LYS A 36 9.62 -0.11 13.09
CA LYS A 36 10.36 1.13 12.88
C LYS A 36 11.87 0.92 12.78
N LEU A 37 12.43 -0.03 13.53
CA LEU A 37 13.88 -0.30 13.59
C LEU A 37 14.45 -0.89 12.29
N VAL A 38 13.60 -1.46 11.44
CA VAL A 38 14.03 -2.14 10.21
C VAL A 38 13.43 -1.53 8.96
N LYS A 39 12.69 -0.41 9.09
CA LYS A 39 12.02 0.25 7.98
C LYS A 39 12.82 1.45 7.50
N HIS A 40 13.48 1.28 6.37
CA HIS A 40 14.15 2.34 5.63
C HIS A 40 13.48 2.49 4.27
N ASN A 41 12.39 3.25 4.21
CA ASN A 41 11.68 3.55 2.97
C ASN A 41 11.07 4.95 3.03
N ARG A 42 10.42 5.38 1.95
CA ARG A 42 9.60 6.59 1.95
C ARG A 42 8.14 6.27 1.76
N GLN A 43 7.25 7.06 2.36
CA GLN A 43 5.81 6.93 2.18
C GLN A 43 5.17 8.25 1.80
N ALA A 44 4.19 8.19 0.90
CA ALA A 44 3.45 9.36 0.48
C ALA A 44 2.67 9.95 1.68
N THR A 45 2.67 11.28 1.81
CA THR A 45 1.90 11.97 2.84
C THR A 45 0.40 11.85 2.59
N LYS A 46 -0.38 11.81 3.67
CA LYS A 46 -1.85 11.73 3.56
C LYS A 46 -2.41 13.09 3.16
N THR A 47 -2.78 13.22 1.90
CA THR A 47 -3.43 14.39 1.31
C THR A 47 -4.68 13.99 0.54
N GLU A 48 -5.53 14.95 0.18
CA GLU A 48 -6.67 14.71 -0.71
C GLU A 48 -6.25 14.10 -2.05
N ALA A 49 -5.12 14.57 -2.61
CA ALA A 49 -4.56 14.03 -3.85
C ALA A 49 -4.22 12.54 -3.70
N THR A 50 -3.52 12.15 -2.63
CA THR A 50 -3.23 10.72 -2.39
C THR A 50 -4.49 9.90 -2.10
N ALA A 51 -5.52 10.49 -1.50
CA ALA A 51 -6.79 9.81 -1.24
C ALA A 51 -7.51 9.45 -2.55
N ILE A 52 -7.46 10.32 -3.56
CA ILE A 52 -8.00 10.03 -4.90
C ILE A 52 -7.26 8.83 -5.52
N LEU A 53 -5.93 8.78 -5.40
CA LEU A 53 -5.13 7.66 -5.90
C LEU A 53 -5.44 6.35 -5.16
N GLN A 54 -5.70 6.41 -3.85
CA GLN A 54 -6.15 5.24 -3.09
C GLN A 54 -7.51 4.72 -3.58
N GLN A 55 -8.41 5.61 -4.04
CA GLN A 55 -9.70 5.19 -4.61
C GLN A 55 -9.54 4.38 -5.89
N VAL A 56 -8.53 4.69 -6.72
CA VAL A 56 -8.20 3.88 -7.91
C VAL A 56 -7.86 2.44 -7.49
N ILE A 57 -7.01 2.27 -6.47
CA ILE A 57 -6.67 0.94 -5.95
C ILE A 57 -7.90 0.24 -5.36
N HIS A 58 -8.73 0.95 -4.59
CA HIS A 58 -9.95 0.39 -4.03
C HIS A 58 -10.91 -0.12 -5.11
N GLN A 59 -11.12 0.66 -6.18
CA GLN A 59 -11.98 0.27 -7.30
C GLN A 59 -11.42 -0.95 -8.03
N ALA A 60 -10.11 -0.97 -8.30
CA ALA A 60 -9.43 -2.11 -8.92
C ALA A 60 -9.58 -3.40 -8.10
N LEU A 61 -9.37 -3.34 -6.78
CA LEU A 61 -9.58 -4.47 -5.87
C LEU A 61 -11.05 -4.90 -5.82
N GLY A 62 -11.97 -3.94 -5.80
CA GLY A 62 -13.41 -4.16 -5.79
C GLY A 62 -13.91 -4.93 -7.01
N ARG A 63 -13.41 -4.56 -8.20
CA ARG A 63 -13.81 -5.18 -9.47
C ARG A 63 -13.11 -6.51 -9.78
N HIS A 64 -12.01 -6.85 -9.09
CA HIS A 64 -11.23 -8.05 -9.42
C HIS A 64 -11.80 -9.34 -8.80
N PRO A 65 -12.35 -10.29 -9.59
CA PRO A 65 -13.08 -11.45 -9.04
C PRO A 65 -12.22 -12.35 -8.16
N LEU A 66 -10.96 -12.61 -8.55
CA LEU A 66 -10.05 -13.44 -7.76
C LEU A 66 -9.75 -12.83 -6.38
N PHE A 67 -9.55 -11.51 -6.30
CA PHE A 67 -9.30 -10.83 -5.02
C PHE A 67 -10.51 -10.98 -4.09
N GLN A 68 -11.71 -10.75 -4.61
CA GLN A 68 -12.95 -10.91 -3.84
C GLN A 68 -13.12 -12.35 -3.34
N ALA A 69 -12.80 -13.35 -4.18
CA ALA A 69 -12.93 -14.76 -3.82
C ALA A 69 -11.95 -15.22 -2.74
N VAL A 70 -10.68 -14.79 -2.81
CA VAL A 70 -9.60 -15.26 -1.92
C VAL A 70 -9.45 -14.43 -0.65
N VAL A 71 -9.67 -13.11 -0.72
CA VAL A 71 -9.51 -12.21 0.43
C VAL A 71 -10.83 -12.04 1.20
N ARG A 72 -11.98 -12.06 0.51
CA ARG A 72 -13.31 -11.81 1.09
C ARG A 72 -13.31 -10.60 2.05
N PRO A 73 -12.91 -9.42 1.56
CA PRO A 73 -12.61 -8.28 2.43
C PRO A 73 -13.86 -7.80 3.16
N LYS A 74 -13.87 -7.87 4.50
CA LYS A 74 -14.88 -7.20 5.33
C LYS A 74 -14.61 -5.69 5.43
N LEU A 75 -13.34 -5.32 5.52
CA LEU A 75 -12.87 -3.94 5.62
C LEU A 75 -11.43 -3.84 5.11
N ILE A 76 -11.08 -2.74 4.45
CA ILE A 76 -9.70 -2.43 4.03
C ILE A 76 -9.26 -1.21 4.84
N HIS A 77 -8.31 -1.40 5.76
CA HIS A 77 -7.97 -0.37 6.76
C HIS A 77 -6.99 0.70 6.23
N SER A 78 -5.99 0.35 5.43
CA SER A 78 -4.97 1.30 4.97
C SER A 78 -4.33 0.89 3.65
N ILE A 79 -4.40 1.79 2.67
CA ILE A 79 -3.65 1.71 1.42
C ILE A 79 -2.52 2.73 1.50
N LEU A 80 -1.27 2.26 1.55
CA LEU A 80 -0.10 3.13 1.66
C LEU A 80 0.72 3.05 0.37
N PHE A 81 1.09 4.21 -0.17
CA PHE A 81 2.07 4.28 -1.24
C PHE A 81 3.46 4.36 -0.63
N SER A 82 4.24 3.29 -0.81
CA SER A 82 5.63 3.23 -0.36
C SER A 82 6.56 3.29 -1.57
N ARG A 83 7.68 4.00 -1.42
CA ARG A 83 8.75 4.10 -2.41
C ARG A 83 10.04 3.58 -1.80
N TYR A 84 10.74 2.76 -2.55
CA TYR A 84 12.06 2.23 -2.21
C TYR A 84 13.02 2.68 -3.30
N GLY A 85 14.17 3.23 -2.90
CA GLY A 85 15.29 3.51 -3.78
C GLY A 85 16.46 2.59 -3.46
N VAL A 86 17.64 2.94 -3.99
CA VAL A 86 18.89 2.24 -3.66
C VAL A 86 19.10 2.24 -2.14
N ASP A 87 19.50 1.10 -1.59
CA ASP A 87 19.76 0.84 -0.16
C ASP A 87 18.55 1.02 0.79
N MET A 88 17.35 1.22 0.26
CA MET A 88 16.10 1.23 1.04
C MET A 88 15.58 -0.19 1.20
N VAL A 89 15.23 -0.56 2.44
CA VAL A 89 14.76 -1.89 2.78
C VAL A 89 13.67 -1.79 3.84
N TYR A 90 12.77 -2.77 3.84
CA TYR A 90 11.96 -3.05 5.01
C TYR A 90 12.32 -4.45 5.50
N GLY A 91 13.19 -4.50 6.48
CA GLY A 91 13.74 -5.75 7.00
C GLY A 91 12.65 -6.67 7.55
N ARG A 92 13.01 -7.94 7.76
CA ARG A 92 12.10 -8.97 8.25
C ARG A 92 11.40 -8.52 9.55
N HIS A 93 10.07 -8.58 9.55
CA HIS A 93 9.23 -8.23 10.68
C HIS A 93 7.91 -9.01 10.63
N ILE A 94 7.09 -8.84 11.66
CA ILE A 94 5.71 -9.31 11.72
C ILE A 94 4.83 -8.07 11.85
N ASP A 95 3.77 -8.00 11.06
CA ASP A 95 2.77 -6.92 11.14
C ASP A 95 2.00 -7.00 12.47
N ASN A 96 1.55 -5.83 12.97
CA ASN A 96 0.71 -5.80 14.15
C ASN A 96 -0.64 -6.47 13.86
N VAL A 97 -1.05 -7.41 14.73
CA VAL A 97 -2.35 -8.10 14.60
C VAL A 97 -3.52 -7.12 14.72
N TYR A 98 -3.39 -6.11 15.59
CA TYR A 98 -4.40 -5.07 15.75
C TYR A 98 -3.88 -3.73 15.28
N MET A 99 -4.63 -3.09 14.37
CA MET A 99 -4.30 -1.80 13.78
C MET A 99 -5.49 -0.84 13.90
N GLY A 100 -5.22 0.47 13.95
CA GLY A 100 -6.24 1.51 14.09
C GLY A 100 -6.15 2.28 15.40
N GLY A 101 -7.09 3.22 15.58
CA GLY A 101 -7.19 4.05 16.78
C GLY A 101 -8.31 3.54 17.71
N ALA A 102 -9.36 4.35 17.88
CA ALA A 102 -10.50 4.03 18.74
C ALA A 102 -11.26 2.75 18.34
N SER A 103 -11.18 2.35 17.07
CA SER A 103 -11.70 1.07 16.59
C SER A 103 -10.52 0.20 16.15
N LEU A 104 -10.17 -0.79 16.98
CA LEU A 104 -9.16 -1.78 16.66
C LEU A 104 -9.69 -2.73 15.59
N LEU A 105 -8.91 -2.89 14.54
CA LEU A 105 -9.18 -3.79 13.43
C LEU A 105 -8.14 -4.92 13.46
N CYS A 106 -8.60 -6.15 13.31
CA CYS A 106 -7.72 -7.31 13.15
C CYS A 106 -7.19 -7.34 11.71
N SER A 107 -5.87 -7.45 11.56
CA SER A 107 -5.20 -7.61 10.28
C SER A 107 -5.11 -9.09 9.92
N ASP A 108 -6.09 -9.57 9.16
CA ASP A 108 -6.18 -10.99 8.78
C ASP A 108 -5.24 -11.33 7.61
N VAL A 109 -5.08 -10.40 6.66
CA VAL A 109 -4.22 -10.57 5.48
C VAL A 109 -3.54 -9.26 5.10
N SER A 110 -2.28 -9.37 4.66
CA SER A 110 -1.53 -8.28 4.02
C SER A 110 -1.40 -8.54 2.52
N TRP A 111 -1.31 -7.49 1.73
CA TRP A 111 -1.12 -7.56 0.28
C TRP A 111 -0.25 -6.40 -0.21
N THR A 112 0.31 -6.54 -1.40
CA THR A 112 1.11 -5.50 -2.06
C THR A 112 0.71 -5.43 -3.52
N VAL A 113 0.39 -4.22 -3.99
CA VAL A 113 0.21 -3.94 -5.41
C VAL A 113 1.51 -3.34 -5.91
N PHE A 114 2.20 -4.06 -6.79
CA PHE A 114 3.41 -3.56 -7.42
C PHE A 114 3.02 -2.50 -8.43
N LEU A 115 3.60 -1.31 -8.28
CA LEU A 115 3.44 -0.22 -9.23
C LEU A 115 4.66 -0.07 -10.13
N SER A 116 5.74 -0.81 -9.92
CA SER A 116 6.96 -0.72 -10.73
C SER A 116 7.33 -2.12 -11.20
N GLU A 117 7.89 -2.20 -12.41
CA GLU A 117 8.42 -3.45 -12.94
C GLU A 117 9.60 -3.92 -12.05
N PRO A 118 9.79 -5.24 -11.87
CA PRO A 118 10.80 -5.76 -10.95
C PRO A 118 12.24 -5.37 -11.33
N ASP A 119 12.47 -5.01 -12.60
CA ASP A 119 13.79 -4.66 -13.14
C ASP A 119 14.06 -3.14 -13.14
N THR A 120 13.23 -2.34 -12.45
CA THR A 120 13.36 -0.87 -12.36
C THR A 120 13.91 -0.37 -11.03
#